data_AF-A0A1B7IHY1-F1
#
_entry.id   AF-A0A1B7IHY1-F1
#
_cell.length_a   1.000
_cell.length_b   1.000
_cell.length_c   1.000
_cell.angle_alpha   90.00
_cell.angle_beta   90.00
_cell.angle_gamma   90.00
#
_symmetry.space_group_name_H-M   'P 1'
#
loop_
_entity.id
_entity.type
_entity.pdbx_description
1 polymer ?
#
loop_
_entity_poly.entity_id
_entity_poly.type
_entity_poly.pdbx_seq_one_letter_code
_entity_poly.pdbx_strand_id
1 'polypeptide(L)'
;MNNKASTLLGVLAGTILLSTFSISTANATQQGQQRREARDTRQDTREDSRQEKRDCVVSNDQSNHDCRQDKRQNKQDGREEARDIKY
;
A
#
# COMPACT_ATOMS: atom_id res chain seq x y z
N MET A 1 11.73 27.62 -45.15
CA MET A 1 11.00 26.41 -44.70
C MET A 1 11.07 26.19 -43.19
N ASN A 2 11.45 27.21 -42.40
CA ASN A 2 11.92 27.01 -41.03
C ASN A 2 10.78 27.08 -40.00
N ASN A 3 9.73 27.86 -40.28
CA ASN A 3 8.63 28.06 -39.34
C ASN A 3 7.76 26.82 -39.19
N LYS A 4 7.57 26.03 -40.26
CA LYS A 4 6.82 24.76 -40.25
C LYS A 4 7.58 23.66 -39.51
N ALA A 5 8.90 23.60 -39.68
CA ALA A 5 9.76 22.68 -38.94
C ALA A 5 9.82 23.05 -37.44
N SER A 6 9.85 24.36 -37.13
CA SER A 6 9.85 24.85 -35.75
C SER A 6 8.50 24.62 -35.04
N THR A 7 7.36 24.77 -35.74
CA THR A 7 6.04 24.40 -35.20
C THR A 7 5.89 22.90 -35.03
N LEU A 8 6.36 22.08 -35.97
CA LEU A 8 6.37 20.61 -35.83
C LEU A 8 7.20 20.16 -34.62
N LEU A 9 8.40 20.71 -34.45
CA LEU A 9 9.26 20.43 -33.28
C LEU A 9 8.59 20.88 -31.97
N GLY A 10 7.95 22.05 -31.95
CA GLY A 10 7.22 22.55 -30.78
C GLY A 10 6.03 21.67 -30.39
N VAL A 11 5.27 21.18 -31.37
CA VAL A 11 4.14 20.26 -31.15
C VAL A 11 4.64 18.91 -30.63
N LEU A 12 5.71 18.35 -31.20
CA LEU A 12 6.33 17.10 -30.73
C LEU A 12 6.87 17.22 -29.31
N ALA A 13 7.55 18.32 -28.98
CA ALA A 13 8.02 18.56 -27.63
C ALA A 13 6.85 18.71 -26.64
N GLY A 14 5.78 19.42 -27.04
CA GLY A 14 4.57 19.58 -26.24
C GLY A 14 3.87 18.26 -25.94
N THR A 15 3.73 17.36 -26.91
CA THR A 15 3.08 16.04 -26.71
C THR A 15 3.91 15.10 -25.85
N ILE A 16 5.24 15.15 -25.96
CA ILE A 16 6.15 14.38 -25.09
C ILE A 16 6.05 14.86 -23.63
N LEU A 17 6.00 16.17 -23.40
CA LEU A 17 5.86 16.73 -22.06
C LEU A 17 4.50 16.40 -21.42
N LEU A 18 3.41 16.48 -22.19
CA LEU A 18 2.08 16.17 -21.69
C LEU A 18 1.90 14.69 -21.35
N SER A 19 2.47 13.79 -22.17
CA SER A 19 2.41 12.34 -21.94
C SER A 19 3.22 11.91 -20.72
N THR A 20 4.44 12.43 -20.57
CA THR A 20 5.29 12.15 -19.39
C THR A 20 4.64 12.64 -18.09
N PHE A 21 4.06 13.84 -18.08
CA PHE A 21 3.35 14.37 -16.91
C PHE A 21 2.13 13.53 -16.50
N SER A 22 1.37 13.05 -17.48
CA SER A 22 0.19 12.20 -17.24
C SER A 22 0.57 10.84 -16.64
N ILE A 23 1.66 10.24 -17.10
CA ILE A 23 2.18 8.97 -16.56
C ILE A 23 2.67 9.17 -15.12
N SER A 24 3.36 10.27 -14.82
CA SER A 24 3.86 10.55 -13.45
C SER A 24 2.73 10.71 -12.44
N THR A 25 1.65 11.41 -12.80
CA THR A 25 0.50 11.64 -11.91
C THR A 25 -0.32 10.36 -11.67
N ALA A 26 -0.48 9.51 -12.69
CA ALA A 26 -1.11 8.19 -12.55
C ALA A 26 -0.34 7.29 -11.58
N ASN A 27 0.99 7.17 -11.75
CA ASN A 27 1.84 6.38 -10.86
C ASN A 27 1.83 6.90 -9.41
N ALA A 28 1.85 8.22 -9.22
CA ALA A 28 1.77 8.83 -7.89
C ALA A 28 0.43 8.52 -7.20
N THR A 29 -0.67 8.49 -7.96
CA THR A 29 -2.01 8.16 -7.43
C THR A 29 -2.08 6.70 -7.00
N GLN A 30 -1.59 5.78 -7.83
CA GLN A 30 -1.56 4.34 -7.53
C GLN A 30 -0.70 4.05 -6.29
N GLN A 31 0.50 4.62 -6.22
CA GLN A 31 1.37 4.47 -5.04
C GLN A 31 0.73 5.07 -3.77
N GLY A 32 -0.04 6.15 -3.92
CA GLY A 32 -0.82 6.74 -2.84
C GLY A 32 -1.89 5.79 -2.30
N GLN A 33 -2.60 5.09 -3.19
CA GLN A 33 -3.63 4.10 -2.85
C GLN A 33 -3.02 2.89 -2.12
N GLN A 34 -1.96 2.30 -2.67
CA GLN A 34 -1.21 1.21 -2.04
C GLN A 34 -0.75 1.56 -0.62
N ARG A 35 -0.29 2.79 -0.39
CA ARG A 35 0.10 3.24 0.97
C ARG A 35 -1.08 3.38 1.92
N ARG A 36 -2.30 3.64 1.44
CA ARG A 36 -3.51 3.69 2.28
C ARG A 36 -3.92 2.28 2.63
N GLU A 37 -4.05 1.41 1.65
CA GLU A 37 -4.37 0.01 1.82
C GLU A 37 -3.40 -0.68 2.80
N ALA A 38 -2.09 -0.50 2.62
CA ALA A 38 -1.08 -1.01 3.56
C ALA A 38 -1.21 -0.44 5.00
N ARG A 39 -1.79 0.75 5.19
CA ARG A 39 -2.09 1.25 6.54
C ARG A 39 -3.33 0.58 7.09
N ASP A 40 -4.36 0.42 6.28
CA ASP A 40 -5.65 -0.17 6.65
C ASP A 40 -5.43 -1.64 7.06
N THR A 41 -4.72 -2.43 6.25
CA THR A 41 -4.27 -3.80 6.60
C THR A 41 -3.61 -3.84 7.99
N ARG A 42 -2.69 -2.90 8.28
CA ARG A 42 -2.03 -2.85 9.61
C ARG A 42 -2.98 -2.52 10.75
N GLN A 43 -4.03 -1.74 10.52
CA GLN A 43 -5.00 -1.42 11.56
C GLN A 43 -5.95 -2.59 11.77
N ASP A 44 -6.45 -3.18 10.70
CA ASP A 44 -7.35 -4.34 10.74
C ASP A 44 -6.66 -5.49 11.45
N THR A 45 -5.46 -5.89 11.03
CA THR A 45 -4.68 -6.92 11.74
C THR A 45 -4.45 -6.57 13.21
N ARG A 46 -4.26 -5.29 13.57
CA ARG A 46 -4.06 -4.91 14.98
C ARG A 46 -5.31 -5.08 15.82
N GLU A 47 -6.48 -4.82 15.24
CA GLU A 47 -7.77 -4.98 15.88
C GLU A 47 -8.11 -6.46 16.00
N ASP A 48 -8.03 -7.20 14.89
CA ASP A 48 -8.31 -8.63 14.83
C ASP A 48 -7.39 -9.41 15.79
N SER A 49 -6.09 -9.16 15.76
CA SER A 49 -5.15 -9.82 16.69
C SER A 49 -5.40 -9.48 18.17
N ARG A 50 -6.08 -8.36 18.48
CA ARG A 50 -6.51 -8.09 19.87
C ARG A 50 -7.76 -8.89 20.21
N GLN A 51 -8.70 -8.98 19.27
CA GLN A 51 -9.95 -9.71 19.42
C GLN A 51 -9.69 -11.20 19.55
N GLU A 52 -8.95 -11.80 18.62
CA GLU A 52 -8.52 -13.21 18.67
C GLU A 52 -7.81 -13.56 19.98
N LYS A 53 -6.94 -12.67 20.48
CA LYS A 53 -6.26 -12.88 21.76
C LYS A 53 -7.23 -12.81 22.95
N ARG A 54 -8.30 -12.02 22.87
CA ARG A 54 -9.33 -12.01 23.92
C ARG A 54 -10.10 -13.31 23.86
N ASP A 55 -10.52 -13.71 22.67
CA ASP A 55 -11.29 -14.93 22.46
C ASP A 55 -10.51 -16.15 22.94
N CYS A 56 -9.23 -16.29 22.55
CA CYS A 56 -8.30 -17.33 23.02
C CYS A 56 -8.21 -17.44 24.56
N VAL A 57 -8.22 -16.30 25.26
CA VAL A 57 -8.16 -16.30 26.73
C VAL A 57 -9.52 -16.63 27.35
N VAL A 58 -10.62 -16.23 26.71
CA VAL A 58 -11.98 -16.46 27.19
C VAL A 58 -12.42 -17.91 26.96
N SER A 59 -12.10 -18.48 25.79
CA SER A 59 -12.34 -19.88 25.47
C SER A 59 -11.46 -20.83 26.30
N ASN A 60 -10.37 -20.32 26.88
CA ASN A 60 -9.37 -21.10 27.60
C ASN A 60 -8.76 -22.20 26.71
N ASP A 61 -8.63 -21.93 25.41
CA ASP A 61 -8.11 -22.88 24.42
C ASP A 61 -6.63 -23.21 24.67
N GLN A 62 -5.86 -22.23 25.16
CA GLN A 62 -4.43 -22.38 25.47
C GLN A 62 -3.96 -21.39 26.55
N SER A 63 -2.68 -21.47 26.91
CA SER A 63 -2.12 -20.59 27.94
C SER A 63 -2.09 -19.12 27.49
N ASN A 64 -2.15 -18.18 28.45
CA ASN A 64 -2.04 -16.75 28.15
C ASN A 64 -0.70 -16.39 27.47
N HIS A 65 0.35 -17.17 27.73
CA HIS A 65 1.63 -17.02 27.06
C HIS A 65 1.50 -17.29 25.56
N ASP A 66 0.84 -18.38 25.20
CA ASP A 66 0.69 -18.81 23.81
C ASP A 66 -0.26 -17.88 23.05
N CYS A 67 -1.39 -17.48 23.65
CA CYS A 67 -2.26 -16.44 23.06
C CYS A 67 -1.51 -15.10 22.80
N ARG A 68 -0.47 -14.78 23.59
CA ARG A 68 0.36 -13.58 23.36
C ARG A 68 1.38 -13.80 22.25
N GLN A 69 1.86 -15.01 22.07
CA GLN A 69 2.76 -15.38 20.99
C GLN A 69 2.03 -15.32 19.65
N ASP A 70 0.84 -15.91 19.55
CA ASP A 70 0.03 -15.87 18.33
C ASP A 70 -0.32 -14.44 17.93
N LYS A 71 -0.76 -13.63 18.90
CA LYS A 71 -0.98 -12.19 18.67
C LYS A 71 0.26 -11.46 18.14
N ARG A 72 1.47 -11.88 18.54
CA ARG A 72 2.71 -11.29 18.01
C ARG A 72 2.96 -11.77 16.59
N GLN A 73 2.71 -13.05 16.30
CA GLN A 73 2.86 -13.64 14.97
C GLN A 73 1.89 -13.01 13.97
N ASN A 74 0.60 -12.95 14.29
CA ASN A 74 -0.42 -12.35 13.41
C ASN A 74 -0.07 -10.89 13.06
N LYS A 75 0.49 -10.13 14.02
CA LYS A 75 0.98 -8.78 13.78
C LYS A 75 2.26 -8.70 12.94
N GLN A 76 3.09 -9.74 12.92
CA GLN A 76 4.24 -9.82 12.01
C GLN A 76 3.74 -10.11 10.60
N ASP A 77 2.81 -11.04 10.45
CA ASP A 77 2.23 -11.43 9.16
C ASP A 77 1.53 -10.22 8.51
N GLY A 78 0.65 -9.52 9.23
CA GLY A 78 0.03 -8.30 8.68
C GLY A 78 1.00 -7.13 8.44
N ARG A 79 2.20 -7.14 9.05
CA ARG A 79 3.26 -6.16 8.69
C ARG A 79 3.97 -6.55 7.40
N GLU A 80 4.10 -7.85 7.14
CA GLU A 80 4.67 -8.40 5.91
C GLU A 80 3.71 -8.17 4.74
N GLU A 81 2.43 -8.52 4.90
CA GLU A 81 1.39 -8.24 3.90
C GLU A 81 1.31 -6.74 3.56
N ALA A 82 1.35 -5.86 4.57
CA ALA A 82 1.39 -4.42 4.34
C ALA A 82 2.68 -3.91 3.70
N ARG A 83 3.78 -4.68 3.69
CA ARG A 83 4.96 -4.34 2.87
C ARG A 83 4.67 -4.74 1.43
N ASP A 84 4.14 -5.93 1.20
CA ASP A 84 3.85 -6.46 -0.12
C ASP A 84 2.83 -5.60 -0.88
N ILE A 85 1.87 -4.98 -0.19
CA ILE A 85 0.91 -4.04 -0.81
C ILE A 85 1.59 -2.73 -1.25
N LYS A 86 2.60 -2.27 -0.51
CA LYS A 86 3.20 -0.93 -0.68
C LYS A 86 4.37 -0.91 -1.68
N TYR A 87 4.77 -2.05 -2.21
CA TYR A 87 5.93 -2.23 -3.07
C TYR A 87 5.55 -2.97 -4.35
#